data_AF-A0A521MDM7-F1
#
_entry.id   AF-A0A521MDM7-F1
#
_cell.length_a   1.000
_cell.length_b   1.000
_cell.length_c   1.000
_cell.angle_alpha   90.00
_cell.angle_beta   90.00
_cell.angle_gamma   90.00
#
_symmetry.space_group_name_H-M   'P 1'
#
loop_
_entity.id
_entity.type
_entity.pdbx_description
1 polymer ?
#
loop_
_entity_poly.entity_id
_entity_poly.type
_entity_poly.pdbx_seq_one_letter_code
_entity_poly.pdbx_strand_id
1 'polypeptide(L)' 'MFLKSIAAAMALSGAVALAATPSWAGQTFDAVKAKGFVQCAVNTGLAGFSFADSQGKWTGLDVD' A
#
# COMPACT_ATOMS: atom_id res chain seq x y z
N MET A 1 -30.79 24.52 -16.93
CA MET A 1 -30.82 23.20 -16.26
C MET A 1 -29.40 22.62 -16.12
N PHE A 2 -28.61 22.57 -17.20
CA PHE A 2 -27.22 22.08 -17.21
C PHE A 2 -26.28 22.70 -16.17
N LEU A 3 -26.32 24.02 -15.93
CA LEU A 3 -25.43 24.68 -14.98
C LEU A 3 -25.68 24.27 -13.51
N LYS A 4 -26.94 23.96 -13.16
CA LYS A 4 -27.32 23.46 -11.82
C LYS A 4 -26.83 22.03 -11.61
N SER A 5 -26.87 21.20 -12.65
CA SER A 5 -26.37 19.83 -12.61
C SER A 5 -24.84 19.77 -12.45
N ILE A 6 -24.11 20.67 -13.11
CA ILE A 6 -22.65 20.78 -12.96
C ILE A 6 -22.28 21.23 -11.54
N ALA A 7 -22.97 22.24 -11.00
CA ALA A 7 -22.74 22.70 -9.63
C ALA A 7 -23.03 21.61 -8.58
N ALA A 8 -24.11 20.83 -8.76
CA ALA A 8 -24.43 19.71 -7.88
C ALA A 8 -23.38 18.58 -7.95
N ALA A 9 -22.87 18.27 -9.15
CA ALA A 9 -21.81 17.28 -9.33
C ALA A 9 -20.49 17.71 -8.66
N MET A 10 -20.10 18.99 -8.78
CA MET A 10 -18.90 19.51 -8.12
C MET A 10 -19.01 19.51 -6.59
N ALA A 11 -20.18 19.86 -6.06
CA ALA A 11 -20.43 19.82 -4.61
C ALA A 11 -20.34 18.39 -4.05
N LEU A 12 -20.88 17.40 -4.78
CA LEU A 12 -20.81 16.00 -4.37
C LEU A 12 -19.37 15.47 -4.41
N SER A 13 -18.60 15.79 -5.45
CA SER A 13 -17.19 15.40 -5.55
C SER A 13 -16.32 16.03 -4.46
N GLY A 14 -16.57 17.30 -4.11
CA GLY A 14 -15.86 17.98 -3.02
C GLY A 14 -16.18 17.38 -1.64
N ALA A 15 -17.44 17.01 -1.41
CA ALA A 15 -17.85 16.38 -0.15
C ALA A 15 -17.21 14.99 0.05
N VAL A 16 -17.05 14.19 -1.01
CA VAL A 16 -16.38 12.87 -0.93
C VAL A 16 -14.89 13.01 -0.62
N ALA A 17 -14.21 14.01 -1.20
CA ALA A 17 -12.81 14.29 -0.89
C ALA A 17 -12.59 14.74 0.56
N LEU A 18 -13.52 15.52 1.12
CA LEU A 18 -13.49 15.98 2.52
C LEU A 18 -13.87 14.89 3.52
N ALA A 19 -14.58 13.85 3.08
CA ALA A 19 -14.94 12.69 3.90
C ALA A 19 -13.83 11.62 3.94
N ALA A 20 -12.75 11.78 3.17
CA ALA A 20 -11.62 10.86 3.23
C ALA A 20 -10.87 11.04 4.56
N THR A 21 -11.07 10.11 5.49
CA THR A 21 -10.30 10.06 6.73
C THR A 21 -8.88 9.55 6.43
N PRO A 22 -7.85 10.10 7.10
CA PRO A 22 -6.49 9.58 6.95
C PRO A 22 -6.46 8.13 7.41
N SER A 23 -5.86 7.25 6.61
CA SER A 23 -5.62 5.87 7.01
C SER A 23 -4.63 5.86 8.18
N TRP A 24 -5.07 5.40 9.35
CA TRP A 24 -4.21 5.28 10.52
C TRP A 24 -3.73 3.83 10.65
N ALA A 25 -2.50 3.59 10.20
CA ALA A 25 -1.83 2.30 10.37
C ALA A 25 -1.31 2.06 11.81
N GLY A 26 -1.58 3.01 12.73
CA GLY A 26 -1.39 2.89 14.16
C GLY A 26 0.00 2.40 14.58
N GLN A 27 0.01 1.54 15.60
CA GLN A 27 1.23 1.04 16.23
C GLN A 27 2.16 0.28 15.27
N THR A 28 1.62 -0.41 14.26
CA THR A 28 2.42 -1.16 13.29
C THR A 28 3.29 -0.24 12.45
N PHE A 29 2.71 0.85 11.93
CA PHE A 29 3.46 1.81 11.12
C PHE A 29 4.50 2.56 11.95
N ASP A 30 4.16 2.95 13.18
CA ASP A 30 5.11 3.59 14.07
C ASP A 30 6.27 2.65 14.44
N ALA A 31 5.99 1.36 14.66
CA ALA A 31 7.03 0.36 14.91
C ALA A 31 7.94 0.16 13.69
N VAL A 32 7.40 0.12 12.47
CA VAL A 32 8.20 0.01 11.24
C VAL A 32 9.08 1.24 11.05
N LYS A 33 8.53 2.45 11.22
CA LYS A 33 9.30 3.70 11.16
C LYS A 33 10.42 3.72 12.21
N ALA A 34 10.12 3.33 13.45
CA ALA A 34 11.11 3.30 14.52
C ALA A 34 12.24 2.28 14.26
N LYS A 35 11.92 1.13 13.63
CA LYS A 35 12.91 0.14 13.18
C LYS A 35 13.77 0.65 12.02
N GLY A 36 13.22 1.51 11.16
CA GLY A 36 13.91 2.06 9.98
C GLY A 36 13.96 1.13 8.77
N PHE A 37 13.29 -0.02 8.82
CA PHE A 37 13.18 -0.98 7.73
C PHE A 37 11.91 -1.84 7.87
N VAL A 38 11.47 -2.42 6.75
CA VAL A 38 10.39 -3.41 6.73
C VAL A 38 11.02 -4.81 6.83
N GLN A 39 10.50 -5.65 7.72
CA GLN A 39 10.92 -7.04 7.83
C GLN A 39 9.93 -7.93 7.06
N CYS A 40 10.32 -8.34 5.86
CA CYS A 40 9.52 -9.20 4.99
C CYS A 40 9.98 -10.65 5.15
N ALA A 41 9.05 -11.55 5.48
CA ALA A 41 9.29 -12.99 5.41
C ALA A 41 8.81 -13.51 4.06
N VAL A 42 9.55 -14.47 3.50
CA VAL A 42 9.22 -15.13 2.23
C VAL A 42 9.11 -16.63 2.44
N ASN A 43 8.43 -17.33 1.52
CA ASN A 43 8.48 -18.78 1.51
C ASN A 43 9.90 -19.25 1.12
N THR A 44 10.37 -20.34 1.71
CA THR A 44 11.67 -20.90 1.31
C THR A 44 11.44 -22.08 0.38
N GLY A 45 11.67 -21.90 -0.93
CA GLY A 45 11.76 -23.03 -1.86
C GLY A 45 10.61 -23.18 -2.84
N LEU A 46 9.74 -22.18 -3.00
CA LEU A 46 8.75 -22.17 -4.09
C LEU A 46 9.35 -21.45 -5.31
N ALA A 47 9.81 -22.23 -6.29
CA ALA A 47 10.38 -21.71 -7.52
C ALA A 47 9.39 -20.75 -8.23
N GLY A 48 9.87 -19.56 -8.60
CA GLY A 48 9.06 -18.49 -9.20
C GLY A 48 8.44 -17.51 -8.19
N PHE A 49 8.35 -17.88 -6.90
CA PHE A 49 7.85 -16.99 -5.84
C PHE A 49 9.00 -16.48 -4.96
N SER A 50 9.75 -17.39 -4.35
CA SER A 50 10.86 -17.02 -3.48
C SER A 50 11.88 -18.16 -3.39
N PHE A 51 13.09 -17.87 -3.89
CA PHE A 51 14.21 -18.80 -3.87
C PHE A 51 15.53 -18.04 -3.68
N ALA A 52 16.40 -18.57 -2.83
CA ALA A 52 17.76 -18.07 -2.66
C ALA A 52 18.70 -18.78 -3.64
N ASP A 53 19.48 -18.01 -4.42
CA ASP A 53 20.51 -18.58 -5.27
C ASP A 53 21.71 -19.12 -4.46
N SER A 54 22.73 -19.65 -5.15
CA SER A 54 23.94 -20.18 -4.52
C SER A 54 24.79 -19.13 -3.79
N GLN A 55 24.53 -17.85 -4.02
CA GLN A 55 25.18 -16.72 -3.34
C GLN A 55 24.32 -16.18 -2.19
N GLY A 56 23.13 -16.76 -1.95
CA GLY A 56 22.18 -16.33 -0.94
C GLY A 56 21.33 -15.12 -1.33
N LYS A 57 21.37 -14.71 -2.61
CA LYS A 57 20.50 -13.63 -3.11
C LYS A 57 19.11 -14.21 -3.39
N TRP A 58 18.10 -13.58 -2.82
CA TRP A 58 16.71 -13.96 -3.00
C TRP A 58 16.13 -13.35 -4.28
N THR A 59 15.32 -14.11 -5.01
CA THR A 59 14.60 -13.69 -6.22
C THR A 59 13.22 -14.34 -6.33
N GLY A 60 12.30 -13.73 -7.07
CA GLY A 60 10.96 -14.24 -7.38
C GLY A 60 9.84 -13.29 -6.97
N LEU A 61 8.59 -13.67 -7.24
CA LEU A 61 7.39 -12.83 -7.03
C LEU A 61 7.22 -12.25 -5.61
N ASP A 62 7.66 -12.94 -4.55
CA ASP A 62 7.54 -12.44 -3.18
C ASP A 62 8.65 -11.42 -2.82
N VAL A 63 9.71 -11.37 -3.65
CA VAL A 63 10.93 -10.59 -3.42
C VAL A 63 10.98 -9.35 -4.31
N ASP A 64 10.55 -9.48 -5.56
CA ASP A 64 10.50 -8.41 -6.57
C ASP A 64 9.41 -7.36 -6.26
#